data_AF-A0A8T6XNK7-F1
#
_entry.id   AF-A0A8T6XNK7-F1
#
_cell.length_a   1.000
_cell.length_b   1.000
_cell.length_c   1.000
_cell.angle_alpha   90.00
_cell.angle_beta   90.00
_cell.angle_gamma   90.00
#
_symmetry.space_group_name_H-M   'P 1'
#
loop_
_entity.id
_entity.type
_entity.pdbx_description
1 polymer ?
#
loop_
_entity_poly.entity_id
_entity_poly.type
_entity_poly.pdbx_seq_one_letter_code
_entity_poly.pdbx_strand_id
1 'polypeptide(L)'
;MKKMFELYEAELDKFGHDPVIFPSVIPESNFQVEAEHVEGFAPEVFWISTAGSTGKLEERLALRPTSETAMYPLYSLWIRSWRDLPLKLYQSGKVWRYEGKSTRPFLRGREFIWIESHNVFTTMEEAKAQTREDMQISINVMNGRFGIPFIQFQRPEWDKFAGAVHTYAADTLMPDGRFLQL
;
A
#
# COMPACT_ATOMS: atom_id res chain seq x y z
N MET A 1 -3.77 -17.51 -1.13
CA MET A 1 -3.38 -16.32 -1.92
C MET A 1 -4.46 -15.90 -2.90
N LYS A 2 -4.75 -16.61 -4.01
CA LYS A 2 -5.80 -16.17 -4.97
C LYS A 2 -7.17 -15.89 -4.33
N LYS A 3 -7.66 -16.82 -3.49
CA LYS A 3 -8.90 -16.64 -2.71
C LYS A 3 -8.87 -15.43 -1.76
N MET A 4 -7.69 -15.01 -1.29
CA MET A 4 -7.58 -13.83 -0.42
C MET A 4 -7.89 -12.58 -1.24
N PHE A 5 -7.31 -12.46 -2.45
CA PHE A 5 -7.64 -11.37 -3.36
C PHE A 5 -9.12 -11.36 -3.72
N GLU A 6 -9.68 -12.48 -4.18
CA GLU A 6 -11.11 -12.56 -4.53
C GLU A 6 -12.04 -12.05 -3.41
N LEU A 7 -11.69 -12.25 -2.15
CA LEU A 7 -12.48 -11.81 -1.01
C LEU A 7 -12.33 -10.32 -0.69
N TYR A 8 -11.10 -9.80 -0.77
CA TYR A 8 -10.85 -8.38 -0.56
C TYR A 8 -11.35 -7.53 -1.71
N GLU A 9 -11.07 -7.95 -2.95
CA GLU A 9 -11.53 -7.29 -4.17
C GLU A 9 -13.05 -7.22 -4.18
N ALA A 10 -13.76 -8.30 -3.86
CA ALA A 10 -15.22 -8.29 -3.79
C ALA A 10 -15.79 -7.32 -2.74
N GLU A 11 -15.12 -7.15 -1.59
CA GLU A 11 -15.54 -6.14 -0.61
C GLU A 11 -15.21 -4.73 -1.11
N LEU A 12 -14.03 -4.49 -1.67
CA LEU A 12 -13.65 -3.18 -2.23
C LEU A 12 -14.60 -2.75 -3.36
N ASP A 13 -14.95 -3.66 -4.26
CA ASP A 13 -15.94 -3.47 -5.34
C ASP A 13 -17.30 -3.07 -4.75
N LYS A 14 -17.77 -3.78 -3.71
CA LYS A 14 -19.04 -3.48 -3.03
C LYS A 14 -19.05 -2.08 -2.39
N PHE A 15 -17.89 -1.61 -1.95
CA PHE A 15 -17.69 -0.26 -1.41
C PHE A 15 -17.32 0.79 -2.46
N GLY A 16 -17.42 0.43 -3.75
CA GLY A 16 -17.26 1.37 -4.87
C GLY A 16 -15.81 1.78 -5.14
N HIS A 17 -14.85 0.90 -4.90
CA HIS A 17 -13.49 1.08 -5.41
C HIS A 17 -13.35 0.41 -6.77
N ASP A 18 -12.69 1.08 -7.71
CA ASP A 18 -12.42 0.52 -9.04
C ASP A 18 -11.02 -0.14 -9.11
N PRO A 19 -10.90 -1.31 -9.76
CA PRO A 19 -9.61 -1.98 -9.91
C PRO A 19 -8.71 -1.26 -10.92
N VAL A 20 -7.42 -1.17 -10.59
CA VAL A 20 -6.36 -0.66 -11.47
C VAL A 20 -5.13 -1.57 -11.46
N ILE A 21 -4.24 -1.37 -12.43
CA ILE A 21 -2.93 -2.04 -12.47
C ILE A 21 -1.89 -1.00 -12.86
N PHE A 22 -0.98 -0.69 -11.94
CA PHE A 22 0.16 0.16 -12.19
C PHE A 22 1.43 -0.64 -12.49
N PRO A 23 2.40 -0.05 -13.22
CA PRO A 23 3.71 -0.66 -13.43
C PRO A 23 4.40 -1.02 -12.11
N SER A 24 5.19 -2.10 -12.12
CA SER A 24 6.02 -2.50 -10.97
C SER A 24 7.26 -1.65 -10.78
N VAL A 25 7.63 -0.86 -11.80
CA VAL A 25 8.83 -0.03 -11.83
C VAL A 25 8.46 1.45 -11.76
N ILE A 26 9.21 2.20 -10.96
CA ILE A 26 9.03 3.64 -10.75
C ILE A 26 10.33 4.34 -11.16
N PRO A 27 10.29 5.34 -12.07
CA PRO A 27 11.46 6.16 -12.37
C PRO A 27 12.05 6.79 -11.10
N GLU A 28 13.37 6.86 -11.00
CA GLU A 28 14.04 7.46 -9.83
C GLU A 28 13.57 8.89 -9.56
N SER A 29 13.41 9.70 -10.61
CA SER A 29 12.88 11.06 -10.53
C SER A 29 11.49 11.10 -9.89
N ASN A 30 10.57 10.24 -10.32
CA ASN A 30 9.24 10.12 -9.74
C ASN A 30 9.30 9.65 -8.29
N PHE A 31 10.16 8.66 -8.00
CA PHE A 31 10.31 8.12 -6.65
C PHE A 31 10.78 9.20 -5.68
N GLN A 32 11.66 10.11 -6.11
CA GLN A 32 12.24 11.17 -5.29
C GLN A 32 11.33 12.38 -5.02
N VAL A 33 10.16 12.49 -5.68
CA VAL A 33 9.24 13.64 -5.53
C VAL A 33 8.74 13.78 -4.09
N GLU A 34 8.50 12.67 -3.40
CA GLU A 34 8.06 12.64 -2.00
C GLU A 34 9.26 12.33 -1.10
N ALA A 35 10.17 13.30 -0.94
CA ALA A 35 11.41 13.11 -0.18
C ALA A 35 11.19 12.60 1.25
N GLU A 36 10.11 13.00 1.92
CA GLU A 36 9.75 12.52 3.26
C GLU A 36 9.34 11.03 3.26
N HIS A 37 8.63 10.59 2.22
CA HIS A 37 8.33 9.18 2.00
C HIS A 37 9.62 8.41 1.65
N VAL A 38 10.46 9.00 0.81
CA VAL A 38 11.74 8.43 0.39
C VAL A 38 12.66 8.22 1.58
N GLU A 39 12.77 9.12 2.56
CA GLU A 39 13.63 8.88 3.72
C GLU A 39 13.22 7.64 4.53
N GLY A 40 11.91 7.40 4.66
CA GLY A 40 11.39 6.19 5.31
C GLY A 40 11.63 4.91 4.50
N PHE A 41 11.61 4.99 3.16
CA PHE A 41 11.74 3.82 2.27
C PHE A 41 13.14 3.63 1.66
N ALA A 42 14.00 4.64 1.67
CA ALA A 42 15.32 4.66 1.05
C ALA A 42 16.21 3.47 1.40
N PRO A 43 16.25 2.97 2.67
CA PRO A 43 17.04 1.79 2.99
C PRO A 43 16.44 0.47 2.47
N GLU A 44 15.21 0.46 1.94
CA GLU A 44 14.46 -0.73 1.57
C GLU A 44 14.13 -0.88 0.07
N VAL A 45 14.73 -0.10 -0.83
CA VAL A 45 14.39 -0.12 -2.27
C VAL A 45 15.35 -0.97 -3.11
N PHE A 46 14.80 -1.80 -4.00
CA PHE A 46 15.57 -2.43 -5.07
C PHE A 46 15.66 -1.52 -6.30
N TRP A 47 16.88 -1.32 -6.80
CA TRP A 47 17.15 -0.51 -7.98
C TRP A 47 17.53 -1.36 -9.18
N ILE A 48 16.87 -1.11 -10.31
CA ILE A 48 17.25 -1.59 -11.63
C ILE A 48 18.10 -0.49 -12.27
N SER A 49 19.39 -0.78 -12.48
CA SER A 49 20.35 0.18 -13.06
C SER A 49 20.86 -0.21 -14.44
N THR A 50 20.55 -1.41 -14.90
CA THR A 50 21.15 -2.02 -16.10
C THR A 50 20.10 -2.81 -16.86
N ALA A 51 20.10 -2.73 -18.20
CA ALA A 51 19.23 -3.50 -19.08
C ALA A 51 20.05 -4.34 -20.08
N GLY A 52 20.17 -5.64 -19.80
CA GLY A 52 20.78 -6.62 -20.71
C GLY A 52 22.08 -6.14 -21.36
N SER A 53 22.19 -6.30 -22.68
CA SER A 53 23.33 -5.85 -23.48
C SER A 53 23.38 -4.34 -23.74
N THR A 54 22.29 -3.60 -23.47
CA THR A 54 22.24 -2.13 -23.60
C THR A 54 23.09 -1.45 -22.53
N GLY A 55 23.37 -2.13 -21.42
CA GLY A 55 24.22 -1.62 -20.35
C GLY A 55 23.44 -0.74 -19.37
N LYS A 56 24.12 0.28 -18.82
CA LYS A 56 23.58 1.14 -17.76
C LYS A 56 22.40 1.97 -18.29
N LEU A 57 21.31 2.03 -17.53
CA LEU A 57 20.16 2.88 -17.84
C LEU A 57 20.51 4.36 -17.63
N GLU A 58 19.91 5.25 -18.43
CA GLU A 58 20.01 6.70 -18.26
C GLU A 58 19.46 7.13 -16.89
N GLU A 59 18.34 6.53 -16.49
CA GLU A 59 17.70 6.70 -15.20
C GLU A 59 17.47 5.33 -14.55
N ARG A 60 17.69 5.24 -13.23
CA ARG A 60 17.41 4.00 -12.50
C ARG A 60 15.90 3.84 -12.30
N LEU A 61 15.45 2.59 -12.24
CA LEU A 61 14.06 2.27 -11.92
C LEU A 61 14.01 1.57 -10.56
N ALA A 62 13.18 2.07 -9.65
CA ALA A 62 12.87 1.39 -8.40
C ALA A 62 11.83 0.30 -8.66
N LEU A 63 12.03 -0.90 -8.11
CA LEU A 63 10.90 -1.82 -7.91
C LEU A 63 10.04 -1.25 -6.78
N ARG A 64 8.73 -1.12 -7.01
CA ARG A 64 7.82 -0.45 -6.07
C ARG A 64 7.85 -1.10 -4.67
N PRO A 65 8.25 -0.35 -3.61
CA PRO A 65 8.05 -0.80 -2.23
C PRO A 65 6.60 -0.56 -1.75
N THR A 66 5.95 0.39 -2.42
CA THR A 66 4.55 0.83 -2.35
C THR A 66 4.29 1.75 -3.57
N SER A 67 3.05 2.12 -3.88
CA SER A 67 2.71 2.72 -5.18
C SER A 67 2.36 4.22 -5.16
N GLU A 68 2.46 4.92 -4.04
CA GLU A 68 2.12 6.35 -3.91
C GLU A 68 2.82 7.20 -4.99
N THR A 69 4.14 7.06 -5.12
CA THR A 69 4.95 7.82 -6.08
C THR A 69 4.76 7.37 -7.53
N ALA A 70 4.13 6.21 -7.76
CA ALA A 70 3.69 5.76 -9.08
C ALA A 70 2.29 6.28 -9.44
N MET A 71 1.39 6.36 -8.46
CA MET A 71 -0.04 6.61 -8.64
C MET A 71 -0.38 8.10 -8.60
N TYR A 72 0.14 8.82 -7.62
CA TYR A 72 -0.26 10.21 -7.34
C TYR A 72 0.11 11.21 -8.45
N PRO A 73 1.23 11.03 -9.20
CA PRO A 73 1.47 11.84 -10.39
C PRO A 73 0.34 11.73 -11.43
N LEU A 74 -0.26 10.53 -11.60
CA LEU A 74 -1.39 10.35 -12.50
C LEU A 74 -2.68 10.92 -11.93
N TYR A 75 -2.87 10.87 -10.61
CA TYR A 75 -4.06 11.47 -9.98
C TYR A 75 -4.12 12.98 -10.23
N SER A 76 -2.97 13.67 -10.17
CA SER A 76 -2.85 15.09 -10.55
C SER A 76 -3.24 15.34 -12.02
N LEU A 77 -3.11 14.34 -12.89
CA LEU A 77 -3.53 14.44 -14.29
C LEU A 77 -5.02 14.14 -14.48
N TRP A 78 -5.57 13.20 -13.72
CA TRP A 78 -6.96 12.72 -13.85
C TRP A 78 -7.97 13.62 -13.15
N ILE A 79 -7.62 14.16 -11.98
CA ILE A 79 -8.51 14.96 -11.16
C ILE A 79 -8.38 16.43 -11.57
N ARG A 80 -9.41 16.96 -12.21
CA ARG A 80 -9.46 18.35 -12.72
C ARG A 80 -10.60 19.16 -12.11
N SER A 81 -11.58 18.49 -11.51
CA SER A 81 -12.74 19.10 -10.88
C SER A 81 -13.18 18.31 -9.65
N TRP A 82 -13.97 18.95 -8.79
CA TRP A 82 -14.67 18.26 -7.69
C TRP A 82 -15.59 17.13 -8.20
N ARG A 83 -15.99 17.15 -9.48
CA ARG A 83 -16.79 16.12 -10.12
C ARG A 83 -16.04 14.80 -10.35
N ASP A 84 -14.72 14.84 -10.32
CA ASP A 84 -13.86 13.66 -10.47
C ASP A 84 -13.64 12.96 -9.11
N LEU A 85 -14.26 13.49 -8.04
CA LEU A 85 -14.17 12.97 -6.68
C LEU A 85 -15.52 12.43 -6.19
N PRO A 86 -15.53 11.39 -5.32
CA PRO A 86 -14.36 10.68 -4.82
C PRO A 86 -13.74 9.77 -5.87
N LEU A 87 -12.40 9.73 -5.92
CA LEU A 87 -11.68 8.73 -6.70
C LEU A 87 -11.30 7.61 -5.75
N LYS A 88 -11.80 6.40 -5.97
CA LYS A 88 -11.50 5.23 -5.13
C LYS A 88 -10.93 4.11 -5.97
N LEU A 89 -9.64 3.81 -5.81
CA LEU A 89 -8.94 2.83 -6.65
C LEU A 89 -8.25 1.78 -5.79
N TYR A 90 -8.13 0.56 -6.29
CA TYR A 90 -7.33 -0.48 -5.67
C TYR A 90 -6.53 -1.30 -6.68
N GLN A 91 -5.45 -1.92 -6.23
CA GLN A 91 -4.75 -2.94 -7.00
C GLN A 91 -4.26 -4.09 -6.11
N SER A 92 -4.40 -5.30 -6.62
CA SER A 92 -3.78 -6.50 -6.06
C SER A 92 -2.50 -6.81 -6.81
N GLY A 93 -1.40 -7.01 -6.10
CA GLY A 93 -0.14 -7.26 -6.78
C GLY A 93 1.03 -7.54 -5.86
N LYS A 94 2.22 -7.47 -6.45
CA LYS A 94 3.50 -7.67 -5.77
C LYS A 94 4.11 -6.33 -5.40
N VAL A 95 4.81 -6.30 -4.28
CA VAL A 95 5.70 -5.21 -3.86
C VAL A 95 7.03 -5.78 -3.41
N TRP A 96 8.06 -4.93 -3.45
CA TRP A 96 9.43 -5.32 -3.15
C TRP A 96 10.03 -4.43 -2.08
N ARG A 97 10.49 -5.05 -0.98
CA ARG A 97 11.23 -4.37 0.08
C ARG A 97 12.52 -5.13 0.34
N TYR A 98 13.67 -4.47 0.32
CA TYR A 98 14.98 -5.12 0.47
C TYR A 98 15.08 -5.91 1.78
N GLU A 99 14.43 -5.43 2.85
CA GLU A 99 14.35 -6.07 4.17
C GLU A 99 15.72 -6.57 4.65
N GLY A 100 16.42 -5.70 5.37
CA GLY A 100 17.75 -5.96 5.91
C GLY A 100 17.77 -7.00 7.04
N LYS A 101 16.59 -7.43 7.54
CA LYS A 101 16.48 -8.41 8.63
C LYS A 101 16.20 -9.82 8.09
N SER A 102 16.21 -10.81 9.00
CA SER A 102 15.89 -12.20 8.67
C SER A 102 14.46 -12.32 8.13
N THR A 103 14.31 -12.99 6.99
CA THR A 103 13.02 -13.27 6.36
C THR A 103 12.31 -14.42 7.05
N ARG A 104 10.97 -14.38 7.08
CA ARG A 104 10.11 -15.44 7.60
C ARG A 104 8.95 -15.63 6.61
N PRO A 105 8.77 -16.83 6.02
CA PRO A 105 7.74 -17.06 5.02
C PRO A 105 6.37 -16.52 5.46
N PHE A 106 5.68 -15.84 4.53
CA PHE A 106 4.41 -15.13 4.71
C PHE A 106 4.41 -13.90 5.64
N LEU A 107 5.30 -13.85 6.63
CA LEU A 107 5.31 -12.77 7.64
C LEU A 107 6.29 -11.64 7.30
N ARG A 108 7.40 -11.98 6.64
CA ARG A 108 8.45 -11.02 6.26
C ARG A 108 9.20 -11.55 5.05
N GLY A 109 8.96 -10.95 3.89
CA GLY A 109 9.57 -11.32 2.62
C GLY A 109 10.12 -10.11 1.89
N ARG A 110 10.97 -10.36 0.88
CA ARG A 110 11.54 -9.31 0.02
C ARG A 110 10.70 -9.01 -1.21
N GLU A 111 9.96 -10.02 -1.66
CA GLU A 111 8.83 -9.91 -2.56
C GLU A 111 7.66 -10.51 -1.81
N PHE A 112 6.55 -9.77 -1.74
CA PHE A 112 5.32 -10.28 -1.16
C PHE A 112 4.14 -9.71 -1.92
N ILE A 113 3.01 -10.40 -1.80
CA ILE A 113 1.77 -9.98 -2.43
C ILE A 113 0.90 -9.25 -1.41
N TRP A 114 0.23 -8.21 -1.87
CA TRP A 114 -0.69 -7.44 -1.05
C TRP A 114 -1.80 -6.84 -1.91
N ILE A 115 -2.74 -6.20 -1.25
CA ILE A 115 -3.72 -5.33 -1.88
C ILE A 115 -3.55 -3.93 -1.29
N GLU A 116 -3.54 -2.92 -2.15
CA GLU A 116 -3.42 -1.51 -1.76
C GLU A 116 -4.57 -0.73 -2.40
N SER A 117 -5.21 0.14 -1.60
CA SER A 117 -6.24 1.06 -2.06
C SER A 117 -5.78 2.49 -1.86
N HIS A 118 -5.95 3.32 -2.88
CA HIS A 118 -5.58 4.73 -2.87
C HIS A 118 -6.80 5.54 -3.27
N ASN A 119 -7.23 6.40 -2.36
CA ASN A 119 -8.50 7.09 -2.46
C ASN A 119 -8.27 8.60 -2.30
N VAL A 120 -9.00 9.41 -3.06
CA VAL A 120 -8.92 10.88 -3.03
C VAL A 120 -10.31 11.45 -2.76
N PHE A 121 -10.38 12.38 -1.81
CA PHE A 121 -11.62 13.00 -1.34
C PHE A 121 -11.51 14.53 -1.32
N THR A 122 -12.64 15.21 -1.29
CA THR A 122 -12.70 16.67 -1.25
C THR A 122 -12.38 17.19 0.16
N THR A 123 -12.78 16.45 1.19
CA THR A 123 -12.67 16.87 2.58
C THR A 123 -11.99 15.84 3.47
N MET A 124 -11.40 16.32 4.56
CA MET A 124 -10.80 15.48 5.60
C MET A 124 -11.84 14.56 6.28
N GLU A 125 -13.10 14.99 6.41
CA GLU A 125 -14.14 14.17 7.03
C GLU A 125 -14.54 12.98 6.14
N GLU A 126 -14.60 13.18 4.82
CA GLU A 126 -14.76 12.09 3.85
C GLU A 126 -13.58 11.12 3.90
N ALA A 127 -12.33 11.63 3.95
CA ALA A 127 -11.14 10.79 4.07
C ALA A 127 -11.14 9.94 5.35
N LYS A 128 -11.53 10.53 6.50
CA LYS A 128 -11.69 9.79 7.76
C LYS A 128 -12.84 8.78 7.70
N ALA A 129 -13.93 9.11 7.03
CA ALA A 129 -15.03 8.18 6.82
C ALA A 129 -14.57 6.97 5.98
N GLN A 130 -13.76 7.20 4.95
CA GLN A 130 -13.15 6.14 4.16
C GLN A 130 -12.24 5.25 5.02
N THR A 131 -11.39 5.82 5.87
CA THR A 131 -10.54 4.99 6.75
C THR A 131 -11.37 4.07 7.66
N ARG A 132 -12.52 4.53 8.17
CA ARG A 132 -13.43 3.68 8.96
C ARG A 132 -14.10 2.60 8.09
N GLU A 133 -14.41 2.91 6.84
CA GLU A 133 -14.91 1.94 5.87
C GLU A 133 -13.85 0.85 5.58
N ASP A 134 -12.59 1.24 5.36
CA ASP A 134 -11.47 0.31 5.14
C ASP A 134 -11.22 -0.59 6.38
N MET A 135 -11.39 -0.02 7.57
CA MET A 135 -11.39 -0.77 8.82
C MET A 135 -12.52 -1.81 8.87
N GLN A 136 -13.72 -1.45 8.40
CA GLN A 136 -14.85 -2.38 8.32
C GLN A 136 -14.63 -3.47 7.25
N ILE A 137 -14.07 -3.13 6.09
CA ILE A 137 -13.67 -4.11 5.06
C ILE A 137 -12.69 -5.12 5.65
N SER A 138 -11.70 -4.65 6.42
CA SER A 138 -10.74 -5.51 7.11
C SER A 138 -11.43 -6.45 8.11
N ILE A 139 -12.44 -5.98 8.86
CA ILE A 139 -13.26 -6.83 9.75
C ILE A 139 -14.01 -7.89 8.94
N ASN A 140 -14.69 -7.49 7.86
CA ASN A 140 -15.48 -8.41 7.04
C ASN A 140 -14.64 -9.56 6.51
N VAL A 141 -13.42 -9.28 6.05
CA VAL A 141 -12.52 -10.30 5.48
C VAL A 141 -11.72 -11.03 6.57
N MET A 142 -10.93 -10.32 7.38
CA MET A 142 -9.99 -10.95 8.31
C MET A 142 -10.72 -11.68 9.45
N ASN A 143 -11.72 -11.04 10.05
CA ASN A 143 -12.50 -11.69 11.11
C ASN A 143 -13.61 -12.55 10.51
N GLY A 144 -14.43 -11.97 9.62
CA GLY A 144 -15.63 -12.63 9.10
C GLY A 144 -15.37 -13.80 8.15
N ARG A 145 -14.30 -13.75 7.33
CA ARG A 145 -13.97 -14.82 6.37
C ARG A 145 -12.80 -15.68 6.81
N PHE A 146 -11.75 -15.09 7.39
CA PHE A 146 -10.57 -15.86 7.81
C PHE A 146 -10.62 -16.33 9.27
N GLY A 147 -11.52 -15.77 10.09
CA GLY A 147 -11.61 -16.13 11.51
C GLY A 147 -10.41 -15.67 12.35
N ILE A 148 -9.63 -14.70 11.86
CA ILE A 148 -8.46 -14.18 12.56
C ILE A 148 -8.93 -13.07 13.52
N PRO A 149 -8.69 -13.18 14.85
CA PRO A 149 -8.94 -12.10 15.78
C PRO A 149 -7.84 -11.04 15.68
N PHE A 150 -8.21 -9.77 15.72
CA PHE A 150 -7.27 -8.66 15.73
C PHE A 150 -7.88 -7.43 16.41
N ILE A 151 -7.03 -6.49 16.79
CA ILE A 151 -7.42 -5.22 17.41
C ILE A 151 -7.07 -4.10 16.45
N GLN A 152 -8.04 -3.23 16.18
CA GLN A 152 -7.80 -2.01 15.43
C GLN A 152 -7.56 -0.82 16.36
N PHE A 153 -6.58 -0.01 16.02
CA PHE A 153 -6.24 1.18 16.80
C PHE A 153 -5.49 2.20 15.93
N GLN A 154 -5.49 3.45 16.40
CA GLN A 154 -4.63 4.48 15.83
C GLN A 154 -3.21 4.30 16.37
N ARG A 155 -2.23 4.19 15.47
CA ARG A 155 -0.82 4.18 15.82
C ARG A 155 -0.43 5.48 16.53
N PRO A 156 0.49 5.41 17.51
CA PRO A 156 1.03 6.61 18.13
C PRO A 156 1.81 7.45 17.10
N GLU A 157 1.98 8.74 17.39
CA GLU A 157 2.58 9.71 16.48
C GLU A 157 3.97 9.30 15.95
N TRP A 158 4.77 8.63 16.79
CA TRP A 158 6.12 8.18 16.46
C TRP A 158 6.18 6.87 15.64
N ASP A 159 5.04 6.20 15.42
CA ASP A 159 4.91 4.93 14.68
C ASP A 159 3.91 5.05 13.52
N LYS A 160 3.76 6.28 12.99
CA LYS A 160 2.95 6.53 11.80
C LYS A 160 3.72 6.13 10.54
N PHE A 161 2.95 5.84 9.51
CA PHE A 161 3.46 5.76 8.15
C PHE A 161 4.10 7.10 7.74
N ALA A 162 5.26 7.04 7.09
CA ALA A 162 5.96 8.24 6.63
C ALA A 162 5.09 9.04 5.64
N GLY A 163 4.85 10.31 5.96
CA GLY A 163 3.94 11.20 5.21
C GLY A 163 2.46 11.13 5.64
N ALA A 164 2.08 10.28 6.60
CA ALA A 164 0.69 10.19 7.06
C ALA A 164 0.34 11.18 8.18
N VAL A 165 -0.86 11.78 8.09
CA VAL A 165 -1.47 12.55 9.19
C VAL A 165 -1.78 11.61 10.37
N HIS A 166 -2.48 10.51 10.10
CA HIS A 166 -2.78 9.45 11.07
C HIS A 166 -2.58 8.09 10.40
N THR A 167 -2.17 7.10 11.19
CA THR A 167 -2.11 5.70 10.75
C THR A 167 -3.00 4.87 11.66
N TYR A 168 -3.86 4.06 11.06
CA TYR A 168 -4.66 3.06 11.76
C TYR A 168 -4.13 1.69 11.36
N ALA A 169 -3.98 0.81 12.35
CA ALA A 169 -3.42 -0.52 12.15
C ALA A 169 -4.34 -1.59 12.77
N ALA A 170 -4.15 -2.82 12.32
CA ALA A 170 -4.82 -4.01 12.83
C ALA A 170 -3.76 -5.00 13.32
N ASP A 171 -3.67 -5.21 14.64
CA ASP A 171 -2.68 -6.14 15.21
C ASP A 171 -3.35 -7.42 15.72
N THR A 172 -2.75 -8.57 15.41
CA THR A 172 -3.15 -9.88 15.93
C THR A 172 -2.10 -10.45 16.89
N LEU A 173 -2.55 -11.24 17.86
CA LEU A 173 -1.67 -12.01 18.74
C LEU A 173 -1.30 -13.34 18.08
N MET A 174 -0.01 -13.55 17.87
CA MET A 174 0.53 -14.78 17.31
C MET A 174 0.68 -15.86 18.41
N PRO A 175 0.72 -17.16 18.05
CA PRO A 175 0.86 -18.26 19.01
C PRO A 175 2.14 -18.21 19.87
N ASP A 176 3.17 -17.49 19.41
CA ASP A 176 4.42 -17.27 20.15
C ASP A 176 4.35 -16.09 21.14
N GLY A 177 3.16 -15.51 21.34
CA GLY A 177 2.91 -14.40 22.27
C GLY A 177 3.30 -13.03 21.73
N ARG A 178 3.73 -12.92 20.46
CA ARG A 178 4.09 -11.65 19.83
C ARG A 178 2.93 -11.07 19.05
N PHE A 179 2.91 -9.75 18.90
CA PHE A 179 1.96 -9.09 18.01
C PHE A 179 2.49 -9.04 16.57
N LEU A 180 1.58 -9.15 15.62
CA LEU A 180 1.81 -8.99 14.20
C LEU A 180 0.80 -7.98 13.66
N GLN A 181 1.28 -6.93 13.00
CA GLN A 181 0.41 -6.10 12.17
C GLN A 181 0.00 -6.90 10.94
N LEU A 182 -1.31 -7.00 10.72
CA LEU A 182 -1.92 -7.69 9.59
C LEU A 182 -2.00 -6.81 8.34
#